data_AF-A0A840HXG1-F1
#
_entry.id   AF-A0A840HXG1-F1
#
_cell.length_a   1.000
_cell.length_b   1.000
_cell.length_c   1.000
_cell.angle_alpha   90.00
_cell.angle_beta   90.00
_cell.angle_gamma   90.00
#
_symmetry.space_group_name_H-M   'P 1'
#
loop_
_entity.id
_entity.type
_entity.pdbx_description
1 polymer ?
#
loop_
_entity_poly.entity_id
_entity_poly.type
_entity_poly.pdbx_seq_one_letter_code
_entity_poly.pdbx_strand_id
1 'polypeptide(L)'
;MHNMLDLHIRMRIIAHMDYIRAIRRKIGLSQAELGAALGLHQTSISRMETGDLPVDARTKLALDALLQRFNAGELGKKDRAA
;
A
#
# COMPACT_ATOMS: atom_id res chain seq x y z
N MET A 1 -19.12 -23.63 -5.54
CA MET A 1 -18.28 -23.25 -6.70
C MET A 1 -18.20 -21.73 -6.71
N HIS A 2 -17.09 -21.18 -6.19
CA HIS A 2 -16.93 -19.74 -6.03
C HIS A 2 -16.79 -19.05 -7.38
N ASN A 3 -17.59 -18.00 -7.57
CA ASN A 3 -17.77 -17.27 -8.81
C ASN A 3 -16.46 -16.53 -9.19
N MET A 4 -15.77 -17.04 -10.21
CA MET A 4 -14.45 -16.57 -10.69
C MET A 4 -14.51 -15.19 -11.40
N LEU A 5 -15.66 -14.51 -11.34
CA LEU A 5 -15.90 -13.18 -11.94
C LEU A 5 -16.11 -12.06 -10.90
N ASP A 6 -16.15 -12.36 -9.59
CA ASP A 6 -16.41 -11.34 -8.54
C ASP A 6 -15.14 -10.56 -8.11
N LEU A 7 -13.94 -10.96 -8.57
CA LEU A 7 -12.69 -10.29 -8.18
C LEU A 7 -12.34 -9.08 -9.07
N HIS A 8 -12.75 -9.09 -10.34
CA HIS A 8 -12.38 -8.04 -11.31
C HIS A 8 -13.30 -6.80 -11.25
N ILE A 9 -14.52 -6.92 -10.73
CA ILE A 9 -15.48 -5.81 -10.68
C ILE A 9 -15.36 -5.01 -9.36
N ARG A 10 -15.05 -5.64 -8.23
CA ARG A 10 -14.87 -4.94 -6.94
C ARG A 10 -13.63 -4.03 -6.89
N MET A 11 -12.64 -4.27 -7.77
CA MET A 11 -11.41 -3.47 -7.85
C MET A 11 -11.57 -2.16 -8.65
N ARG A 12 -12.67 -1.99 -9.41
CA ARG A 12 -12.88 -0.85 -10.30
C ARG A 12 -13.41 0.42 -9.61
N ILE A 13 -13.92 0.31 -8.39
CA ILE A 13 -14.59 1.42 -7.68
C ILE A 13 -13.64 2.30 -6.86
N ILE A 14 -12.41 1.86 -6.54
CA ILE A 14 -11.38 2.74 -5.95
C ILE A 14 -10.66 3.49 -7.08
N ALA A 15 -11.42 4.13 -7.95
CA ALA A 15 -10.88 5.02 -8.96
C ALA A 15 -10.35 6.29 -8.26
N HIS A 16 -9.03 6.53 -8.38
CA HIS A 16 -8.36 7.81 -8.15
C HIS A 16 -8.36 8.44 -6.74
N MET A 17 -8.35 7.66 -5.67
CA MET A 17 -7.91 8.17 -4.34
C MET A 17 -6.50 7.64 -4.04
N ASP A 18 -5.51 8.54 -4.04
CA ASP A 18 -4.05 8.36 -3.87
C ASP A 18 -3.59 6.91 -3.64
N TYR A 19 -3.17 6.24 -4.71
CA TYR A 19 -2.73 4.83 -4.76
C TYR A 19 -1.91 4.38 -3.54
N ILE A 20 -0.94 5.19 -3.13
CA ILE A 20 -0.09 4.96 -1.95
C ILE A 20 -0.88 4.95 -0.64
N ARG A 21 -1.79 5.90 -0.44
CA ARG A 21 -2.67 5.98 0.75
C ARG A 21 -3.60 4.78 0.82
N ALA A 22 -4.15 4.37 -0.32
CA ALA A 22 -5.05 3.22 -0.40
C ALA A 22 -4.34 1.93 0.00
N ILE A 23 -3.16 1.67 -0.56
CA ILE A 23 -2.34 0.51 -0.19
C ILE A 23 -2.02 0.57 1.30
N ARG A 24 -1.46 1.68 1.79
CA ARG A 24 -1.08 1.84 3.19
C ARG A 24 -2.20 1.47 4.16
N ARG A 25 -3.40 2.01 3.93
CA ARG A 25 -4.57 1.75 4.77
C ARG A 25 -5.00 0.29 4.70
N LYS A 26 -4.97 -0.32 3.51
CA LYS A 26 -5.28 -1.74 3.30
C LYS A 26 -4.34 -2.66 4.08
N ILE A 27 -3.04 -2.38 4.06
CA ILE A 27 -2.03 -3.15 4.82
C ILE A 27 -1.93 -2.72 6.30
N GLY A 28 -2.73 -1.74 6.73
CA GLY A 28 -2.85 -1.33 8.14
C GLY A 28 -1.65 -0.56 8.70
N LEU A 29 -0.88 0.13 7.85
CA LEU A 29 0.33 0.87 8.26
C LEU A 29 0.04 2.35 8.58
N SER A 30 0.80 2.90 9.52
CA SER A 30 0.97 4.35 9.66
C SER A 30 1.86 4.89 8.54
N GLN A 31 1.87 6.21 8.32
CA GLN A 31 2.75 6.82 7.31
C GLN A 31 4.23 6.63 7.67
N ALA A 32 4.58 6.63 8.96
CA ALA A 32 5.95 6.39 9.42
C ALA A 32 6.38 4.94 9.18
N GLU A 33 5.50 3.99 9.42
CA GLU A 33 5.76 2.56 9.18
C GLU A 33 5.89 2.26 7.68
N LEU A 34 5.07 2.89 6.84
CA LEU A 34 5.23 2.78 5.39
C LEU A 34 6.56 3.42 4.94
N GLY A 35 6.91 4.58 5.50
CA GLY A 35 8.20 5.22 5.23
C GLY A 35 9.36 4.27 5.55
N ALA A 36 9.37 3.69 6.75
CA ALA A 36 10.38 2.72 7.16
C ALA A 36 10.44 1.50 6.21
N ALA A 37 9.28 0.96 5.79
CA ALA A 37 9.22 -0.17 4.86
C ALA A 37 9.74 0.16 3.46
N LEU A 38 9.66 1.43 3.03
CA LEU A 38 10.12 1.90 1.73
C LEU A 38 11.51 2.54 1.75
N GLY A 39 12.13 2.68 2.94
CA GLY A 39 13.38 3.44 3.10
C GLY A 39 13.20 4.94 2.87
N LEU A 40 12.02 5.49 3.16
CA LEU A 40 11.65 6.89 2.99
C LEU A 40 11.29 7.52 4.34
N HIS A 41 11.42 8.84 4.43
CA HIS A 41 10.93 9.57 5.61
C HIS A 41 9.40 9.66 5.60
N GLN A 42 8.78 9.71 6.78
CA GLN A 42 7.31 9.84 6.92
C GLN A 42 6.77 11.07 6.15
N THR A 43 7.52 12.18 6.15
CA THR A 43 7.12 13.40 5.44
C THR A 43 7.08 13.21 3.92
N SER A 44 7.95 12.37 3.36
CA SER A 44 7.90 11.97 1.94
C SER A 44 6.61 11.23 1.64
N ILE A 45 6.19 10.31 2.51
CA ILE A 45 4.92 9.59 2.38
C ILE A 45 3.74 10.57 2.45
N SER A 46 3.74 11.50 3.41
CA SER A 46 2.69 12.52 3.51
C SER A 46 2.57 13.34 2.23
N ARG A 47 3.68 13.83 1.67
CA ARG A 47 3.70 14.62 0.44
C ARG A 47 3.26 13.80 -0.78
N MET A 48 3.60 12.52 -0.83
CA MET A 48 3.09 11.61 -1.86
C MET A 48 1.59 11.39 -1.74
N GLU A 49 1.06 11.31 -0.51
CA GLU A 49 -0.37 11.16 -0.26
C GLU A 49 -1.18 12.45 -0.45
N THR A 50 -0.56 13.63 -0.46
CA THR A 50 -1.23 14.91 -0.73
C THR A 50 -1.07 15.37 -2.18
N GLY A 51 -0.19 14.73 -2.95
CA GLY A 51 0.13 15.11 -4.33
C GLY A 51 1.29 16.11 -4.46
N ASP A 52 1.86 16.57 -3.35
CA ASP A 52 3.00 17.50 -3.31
C ASP A 52 4.34 16.86 -3.72
N LEU A 53 4.37 15.54 -3.86
CA LEU A 53 5.50 14.77 -4.38
C LEU A 53 4.97 13.63 -5.25
N PRO A 54 5.34 13.52 -6.54
CA PRO A 54 4.91 12.41 -7.37
C PRO A 54 5.48 11.07 -6.86
N VAL A 55 4.70 10.01 -6.98
CA VAL A 55 5.16 8.64 -6.69
C VAL A 55 5.91 8.11 -7.92
N ASP A 56 7.22 7.87 -7.77
CA ASP A 56 8.06 7.32 -8.82
C ASP A 56 7.81 5.82 -9.08
N ALA A 57 8.38 5.30 -10.17
CA ALA A 57 8.21 3.91 -10.57
C ALA A 57 8.76 2.91 -9.53
N ARG A 58 9.90 3.24 -8.90
CA ARG A 58 10.50 2.40 -7.84
C ARG A 58 9.56 2.25 -6.66
N THR A 59 8.97 3.35 -6.22
CA THR A 59 8.03 3.39 -5.09
C THR A 59 6.75 2.62 -5.42
N LYS A 60 6.24 2.74 -6.66
CA LYS A 60 5.10 1.94 -7.12
C LYS A 60 5.39 0.44 -7.05
N LEU A 61 6.51 -0.01 -7.60
CA LEU A 61 6.92 -1.42 -7.56
C LEU A 61 7.07 -1.94 -6.12
N ALA A 62 7.63 -1.13 -5.22
CA ALA A 62 7.76 -1.49 -3.81
C ALA A 62 6.40 -1.58 -3.11
N LEU A 63 5.46 -0.68 -3.41
CA LEU A 63 4.08 -0.74 -2.91
C LEU A 63 3.35 -2.00 -3.40
N ASP A 64 3.52 -2.36 -4.69
CA ASP A 64 2.99 -3.61 -5.26
C ASP A 64 3.53 -4.83 -4.52
N ALA A 65 4.84 -4.89 -4.27
CA ALA A 65 5.46 -5.98 -3.54
C ALA A 65 4.93 -6.10 -2.10
N LEU A 66 4.77 -4.97 -1.39
CA LEU A 66 4.17 -4.96 -0.06
C LEU A 66 2.73 -5.48 -0.07
N LEU A 67 1.94 -5.08 -1.06
CA LEU A 67 0.56 -5.55 -1.21
C LEU A 67 0.49 -7.05 -1.51
N GLN A 68 1.39 -7.56 -2.37
CA GLN A 68 1.47 -9.00 -2.69
C GLN A 68 1.80 -9.82 -1.44
N ARG A 69 2.82 -9.43 -0.68
CA ARG A 69 3.23 -10.10 0.55
C ARG A 69 2.12 -10.08 1.62
N PHE A 70 1.39 -8.96 1.74
CA PHE A 70 0.21 -8.88 2.60
C PHE A 70 -0.88 -9.87 2.17
N ASN A 71 -1.19 -9.95 0.88
CA ASN A 71 -2.20 -10.90 0.37
C ASN A 71 -1.74 -12.37 0.53
N ALA A 72 -0.44 -12.62 0.54
CA ALA A 72 0.15 -13.94 0.81
C ALA A 72 0.16 -14.29 2.32
N GLY A 73 -0.25 -13.37 3.21
CA GLY A 73 -0.27 -13.58 4.65
C GLY A 73 1.11 -13.39 5.33
N GLU A 74 2.11 -12.89 4.61
CA GLU A 74 3.49 -12.70 5.10
C GLU A 74 3.70 -11.36 5.82
N LEU A 75 2.65 -10.53 5.89
CA LEU A 75 2.66 -9.23 6.58
C LEU A 75 1.44 -9.14 7.50
N GLY A 76 1.67 -9.12 8.81
CA GLY A 76 0.67 -8.89 9.85
C GLY A 76 1.25 -8.12 11.04
N LYS A 77 0.42 -7.39 11.78
CA LYS A 77 0.82 -6.50 12.90
C LYS A 77 1.67 -7.16 14.02
N LYS A 78 1.83 -8.49 14.04
CA LYS A 78 2.50 -9.24 15.10
C LYS A 78 4.04 -9.29 14.98
N ASP A 79 4.62 -8.97 13.82
CA ASP A 79 6.07 -9.15 13.59
C ASP A 79 6.93 -7.91 13.94
N ARG A 80 6.38 -6.94 14.69
CA ARG A 80 7.02 -5.64 14.96
C ARG A 80 7.47 -5.40 16.40
N ALA A 81 7.40 -6.43 17.25
CA ALA A 81 7.79 -6.35 18.66
C ALA A 81 8.93 -7.33 19.00
N ALA A 82 9.91 -7.48 18.12
CA ALA A 82 11.18 -8.15 18.41
C ALA A 82 12.32 -7.14 18.37
#